data_AF-A0A143CDK8-F1
#
_entry.id   AF-A0A143CDK8-F1
#
_cell.length_a   1.000
_cell.length_b   1.000
_cell.length_c   1.000
_cell.angle_alpha   90.00
_cell.angle_beta   90.00
_cell.angle_gamma   90.00
#
_symmetry.space_group_name_H-M   'P 1'
#
loop_
_entity.id
_entity.type
_entity.pdbx_description
1 polymer ?
#
loop_
_entity_poly.entity_id
_entity_poly.type
_entity_poly.pdbx_seq_one_letter_code
_entity_poly.pdbx_strand_id
1 'polypeptide(L)'
;MLAYFREMTDVLVERIGVSRAEAVARINAMYGTRESAAWGVELMGHELPEYWAYGTYYSPDHGKRLPVGDPQVDADIDFGTHPVRPAPPKDSPFWTLEE
;
A
#
# COMPACT_ATOMS: atom_id res chain seq x y z
N MET A 1 13.37 -4.75 6.96
CA MET A 1 12.29 -3.75 6.98
C MET A 1 12.48 -2.60 6.01
N LEU A 2 13.53 -1.78 6.08
CA LEU A 2 13.65 -0.64 5.14
C LEU A 2 13.65 -1.04 3.66
N ALA A 3 14.34 -2.13 3.29
CA ALA A 3 14.29 -2.68 1.92
C ALA A 3 12.86 -3.10 1.51
N TYR A 4 12.13 -3.74 2.40
CA TYR A 4 10.73 -4.12 2.19
C TYR A 4 9.82 -2.91 1.89
N PHE A 5 9.95 -1.83 2.67
CA PHE A 5 9.19 -0.60 2.41
C PHE A 5 9.60 0.08 1.09
N ARG A 6 10.86 -0.07 0.66
CA ARG A 6 11.29 0.40 -0.67
C ARG A 6 10.63 -0.41 -1.78
N GLU A 7 10.60 -1.73 -1.65
CA GLU A 7 9.91 -2.60 -2.60
C GLU A 7 8.40 -2.30 -2.65
N MET A 8 7.75 -2.08 -1.51
CA MET A 8 6.35 -1.60 -1.49
C MET A 8 6.18 -0.25 -2.21
N THR A 9 7.13 0.67 -2.01
CA THR A 9 7.12 1.97 -2.71
C THR A 9 7.22 1.77 -4.21
N ASP A 10 8.11 0.89 -4.66
CA ASP A 10 8.33 0.62 -6.08
C ASP A 10 7.10 -0.06 -6.70
N VAL A 11 6.39 -0.95 -5.98
CA VAL A 11 5.09 -1.49 -6.44
C VAL A 11 4.06 -0.39 -6.67
N LEU A 12 3.91 0.54 -5.72
CA LEU A 12 2.97 1.66 -5.85
C LEU A 12 3.33 2.57 -7.02
N VAL A 13 4.62 2.83 -7.25
CA VAL A 13 5.06 3.66 -8.38
C VAL A 13 4.87 2.93 -9.71
N GLU A 14 5.35 1.70 -9.83
CA GLU A 14 5.44 0.99 -11.11
C GLU A 14 4.10 0.36 -11.55
N ARG A 15 3.31 -0.15 -10.60
CA ARG A 15 2.06 -0.85 -10.91
C ARG A 15 0.81 0.00 -10.75
N ILE A 16 0.83 0.96 -9.82
CA ILE A 16 -0.31 1.86 -9.59
C ILE A 16 -0.13 3.21 -10.28
N GLY A 17 1.11 3.70 -10.40
CA GLY A 17 1.41 4.96 -11.07
C GLY A 17 1.31 6.20 -10.18
N VAL A 18 1.34 6.06 -8.85
CA VAL A 18 1.42 7.21 -7.94
C VAL A 18 2.84 7.78 -7.87
N SER A 19 2.97 9.04 -7.45
CA SER A 19 4.29 9.64 -7.22
C SER A 19 5.03 8.90 -6.09
N ARG A 20 6.37 8.94 -6.11
CA ARG A 20 7.17 8.36 -5.02
C ARG A 20 6.86 9.02 -3.67
N ALA A 21 6.60 10.33 -3.67
CA ALA A 21 6.21 11.06 -2.47
C ALA A 21 4.88 10.56 -1.89
N GLU A 22 3.87 10.34 -2.74
CA GLU A 22 2.58 9.78 -2.31
C GLU A 22 2.71 8.33 -1.84
N ALA A 23 3.47 7.50 -2.55
CA ALA A 23 3.73 6.12 -2.15
C ALA A 23 4.34 6.05 -0.74
N VAL A 24 5.37 6.86 -0.48
CA VAL A 24 5.99 6.98 0.85
C VAL A 24 5.02 7.52 1.88
N ALA A 25 4.21 8.54 1.54
CA ALA A 25 3.23 9.09 2.45
C ALA A 25 2.16 8.06 2.86
N ARG A 26 1.64 7.26 1.90
CA ARG A 26 0.68 6.18 2.18
C ARG A 26 1.26 5.12 3.10
N ILE A 27 2.50 4.70 2.85
CA ILE A 27 3.22 3.74 3.70
C ILE A 27 3.44 4.32 5.10
N ASN A 28 3.86 5.59 5.21
CA ASN A 28 4.04 6.26 6.50
C ASN A 28 2.72 6.40 7.27
N ALA A 29 1.63 6.73 6.60
CA ALA A 29 0.32 6.82 7.25
C ALA A 29 -0.17 5.46 7.75
N MET A 30 0.08 4.40 6.98
CA MET A 30 -0.30 3.04 7.35
C MET A 30 0.57 2.47 8.47
N TYR A 31 1.90 2.63 8.42
CA TYR A 31 2.86 1.91 9.28
C TYR A 31 3.70 2.80 10.19
N GLY A 32 3.60 4.12 10.06
CA GLY A 32 4.35 5.08 10.87
C GLY A 32 3.72 5.38 12.23
N THR A 33 2.59 4.73 12.57
CA THR A 33 1.96 4.85 13.89
C THR A 33 2.27 3.62 14.76
N ARG A 34 2.31 3.82 16.07
CA ARG A 34 2.66 2.76 17.03
C ARG A 34 1.63 1.63 17.07
N GLU A 35 0.40 1.92 16.68
CA GLU A 35 -0.73 0.97 16.65
C GLU A 35 -0.60 0.00 15.46
N SER A 36 -0.22 0.48 14.27
CA SER A 36 -0.01 -0.39 13.11
C SER A 36 1.26 -1.25 13.23
N ALA A 37 2.27 -0.76 13.95
CA ALA A 37 3.44 -1.57 14.32
C ALA A 37 3.07 -2.83 15.13
N ALA A 38 1.99 -2.77 15.92
CA ALA A 38 1.51 -3.89 16.73
C ALA A 38 0.63 -4.89 15.96
N TRP A 39 0.13 -4.54 14.76
CA TRP A 39 -0.89 -5.31 14.05
C TRP A 39 -0.34 -6.31 13.02
N GLY A 40 0.93 -6.21 12.63
CA GLY A 40 1.40 -7.12 11.59
C GLY A 40 2.76 -6.84 10.97
N VAL A 41 3.65 -6.06 11.59
CA VAL A 41 5.02 -5.93 11.03
C VAL A 41 5.75 -7.28 11.03
N GLU A 42 5.43 -8.17 11.98
CA GLU A 42 5.91 -9.56 11.96
C GLU A 42 5.28 -10.36 10.80
N LEU A 43 3.98 -10.17 10.53
CA LEU A 43 3.27 -10.82 9.42
C LEU A 43 3.75 -10.33 8.06
N MET A 44 4.03 -9.03 7.92
CA MET A 44 4.56 -8.43 6.69
C MET A 44 5.80 -9.14 6.15
N GLY A 45 6.64 -9.70 7.03
CA GLY A 45 7.81 -10.46 6.60
C GLY A 45 7.49 -11.82 5.97
N HIS A 46 6.25 -12.30 6.04
CA HIS A 46 5.81 -13.59 5.52
C HIS A 46 5.13 -13.50 4.15
N GLU A 47 4.57 -12.35 3.78
CA GLU A 47 4.03 -12.12 2.43
C GLU A 47 4.93 -11.20 1.59
N LEU A 48 4.68 -11.20 0.27
CA LEU A 48 5.40 -10.33 -0.67
C LEU A 48 5.03 -8.85 -0.42
N PRO A 49 5.97 -7.91 -0.71
CA PRO A 49 5.72 -6.47 -0.59
C PRO A 49 4.48 -6.00 -1.35
N GLU A 50 4.18 -6.63 -2.49
CA GLU A 50 3.02 -6.33 -3.34
C GLU A 50 1.70 -6.45 -2.57
N TYR A 51 1.51 -7.52 -1.82
CA TYR A 51 0.31 -7.76 -1.01
C TYR A 51 0.02 -6.57 -0.08
N TRP A 52 1.06 -6.10 0.60
CA TRP A 52 0.94 -5.00 1.56
C TRP A 52 0.86 -3.64 0.87
N ALA A 53 1.55 -3.45 -0.26
CA ALA A 53 1.45 -2.25 -1.07
C ALA A 53 0.01 -2.05 -1.57
N TYR A 54 -0.62 -3.10 -2.12
CA TYR A 54 -2.04 -3.05 -2.51
C TYR A 54 -2.94 -2.75 -1.33
N GLY A 55 -2.68 -3.32 -0.14
CA GLY A 55 -3.40 -2.99 1.09
C GLY A 55 -3.30 -1.52 1.53
N THR A 56 -2.21 -0.82 1.18
CA THR A 56 -2.08 0.63 1.44
C THR A 56 -2.84 1.51 0.46
N TYR A 57 -3.09 1.03 -0.76
CA TYR A 57 -3.71 1.80 -1.84
C TYR A 57 -5.19 1.47 -2.01
N TYR A 58 -5.56 0.20 -2.02
CA TYR A 58 -6.93 -0.26 -2.22
C TYR A 58 -7.66 -0.49 -0.89
N SER A 59 -8.95 -0.20 -0.89
CA SER A 59 -9.90 -0.69 0.11
C SER A 59 -10.54 -1.97 -0.41
N PRO A 60 -11.00 -2.88 0.46
CA PRO A 60 -11.65 -4.10 0.01
C PRO A 60 -12.83 -3.83 -0.93
N ASP A 61 -12.96 -4.64 -1.99
CA ASP A 61 -14.11 -4.58 -2.92
C ASP A 61 -15.44 -5.02 -2.25
N HIS A 62 -16.53 -5.06 -3.02
CA HIS A 62 -17.83 -5.56 -2.55
C HIS A 62 -17.78 -7.00 -2.01
N GLY A 63 -16.85 -7.82 -2.53
CA GLY A 63 -16.57 -9.18 -2.07
C GLY A 63 -15.62 -9.25 -0.87
N LYS A 64 -15.22 -8.11 -0.31
CA LYS A 64 -14.22 -7.97 0.76
C LYS A 64 -12.82 -8.46 0.36
N ARG A 65 -12.49 -8.40 -0.93
CA ARG A 65 -11.19 -8.82 -1.47
C ARG A 65 -10.26 -7.63 -1.63
N LEU A 66 -8.97 -7.87 -1.42
CA LEU A 66 -7.89 -6.98 -1.81
C LEU A 66 -7.03 -7.71 -2.84
N PRO A 67 -6.41 -6.99 -3.79
CA PRO A 67 -5.39 -7.58 -4.64
C PRO A 67 -4.24 -8.11 -3.80
N VAL A 68 -3.72 -9.28 -4.20
CA VAL A 68 -2.59 -9.92 -3.49
C VAL A 68 -1.29 -9.88 -4.30
N GLY A 69 -1.34 -9.42 -5.55
CA GLY A 69 -0.20 -9.39 -6.47
C GLY A 69 0.02 -10.69 -7.23
N ASP A 70 -0.85 -11.68 -7.06
CA ASP A 70 -0.82 -12.93 -7.82
C ASP A 70 -1.74 -12.78 -9.05
N PRO A 71 -1.21 -12.87 -10.29
CA PRO A 71 -2.01 -12.67 -11.50
C PRO A 71 -3.15 -13.67 -11.69
N GLN A 72 -3.07 -14.86 -11.09
CA GLN A 72 -4.12 -15.88 -11.15
C GLN A 72 -5.21 -15.60 -10.11
N VAL A 73 -4.83 -15.19 -8.90
CA VAL A 73 -5.78 -14.85 -7.84
C VAL A 73 -6.51 -13.54 -8.13
N ASP A 74 -5.79 -12.55 -8.67
CA ASP A 74 -6.32 -11.22 -8.96
C ASP A 74 -6.97 -11.12 -10.37
N ALA A 75 -7.10 -12.24 -11.08
CA ALA A 75 -7.51 -12.28 -12.49
C ALA A 75 -8.90 -11.66 -12.75
N ASP A 76 -9.80 -11.69 -11.76
CA ASP A 76 -11.15 -11.14 -11.85
C ASP A 76 -11.31 -9.80 -11.11
N ILE A 77 -10.21 -9.21 -10.64
CA ILE A 77 -10.21 -7.87 -10.06
C ILE A 77 -10.13 -6.83 -11.18
N ASP A 78 -11.17 -6.00 -11.27
CA ASP A 78 -11.11 -4.78 -12.07
C ASP A 78 -10.44 -3.66 -11.27
N PHE A 79 -9.13 -3.47 -11.49
CA PHE A 79 -8.33 -2.40 -10.86
C PHE A 79 -8.81 -0.99 -11.20
N GLY A 80 -9.56 -0.80 -12.30
CA GLY A 80 -10.11 0.50 -12.70
C GLY A 80 -11.33 0.94 -11.88
N THR A 81 -12.05 -0.02 -11.29
CA THR A 81 -13.22 0.24 -10.43
C THR A 81 -13.00 -0.15 -8.97
N HIS A 82 -11.85 -0.77 -8.66
CA HIS A 82 -11.53 -1.17 -7.30
C HIS A 82 -11.45 0.05 -6.36
N PRO A 83 -12.12 0.01 -5.18
CA PRO A 83 -12.14 1.14 -4.26
C PRO A 83 -10.73 1.56 -3.82
N VAL A 84 -10.40 2.84 -3.96
CA VAL A 84 -9.09 3.40 -3.59
C VAL A 84 -9.19 4.11 -2.23
N ARG A 85 -8.22 3.86 -1.35
CA ARG A 85 -8.05 4.61 -0.10
C ARG A 85 -7.60 6.03 -0.42
N PRO A 86 -8.16 7.06 0.26
CA PRO A 86 -7.67 8.42 0.08
C PRO A 86 -6.18 8.51 0.43
N ALA A 87 -5.45 9.36 -0.29
CA ALA A 87 -4.10 9.72 0.12
C ALA A 87 -4.13 10.44 1.49
N PRO A 88 -3.05 10.38 2.28
CA PRO A 88 -2.97 11.14 3.52
C PRO A 88 -3.11 12.65 3.26
N PRO A 89 -3.72 13.42 4.18
CA PRO A 89 -3.80 14.89 4.05
C PRO A 89 -2.42 15.50 3.79
N LYS A 90 -2.32 16.47 2.87
CA LYS A 90 -1.02 17.06 2.46
C LYS A 90 -0.28 17.79 3.58
N ASP A 91 -1.01 18.27 4.58
CA ASP A 91 -0.49 18.91 5.79
C ASP A 91 -0.17 17.90 6.92
N SER A 92 -0.40 16.62 6.69
CA SER A 92 -0.08 15.56 7.66
C SER A 92 1.44 15.30 7.74
N PRO A 93 1.95 14.79 8.87
CA PRO A 93 3.38 14.50 9.05
C PRO A 93 3.89 13.32 8.19
N PHE A 94 3.03 12.69 7.39
CA PHE A 94 3.38 11.50 6.59
C PHE A 94 4.08 11.86 5.27
N TRP A 95 3.88 13.09 4.77
CA TRP A 95 4.56 13.63 3.59
C TRP A 95 5.97 14.07 3.97
N THR A 96 6.93 13.15 3.80
CA THR A 96 8.34 13.34 4.16
C THR A 96 9.24 13.66 2.96
N LEU A 97 8.67 13.61 1.75
CA LEU A 97 9.33 13.94 0.49
C LEU A 97 8.53 15.03 -0.22
N GLU A 98 9.22 15.89 -0.97
CA GLU A 98 8.62 16.86 -1.89
C GLU A 98 8.09 16.14 -3.16
N GLU A 99 7.08 16.73 -3.81
CA GLU A 99 6.50 16.21 -5.07
C GLU A 99 7.26 16.64 -6.32
#